data_AF-A0A7S1SQW2-F1
#
_entry.id   AF-A0A7S1SQW2-F1
#
_cell.length_a   1.000
_cell.length_b   1.000
_cell.length_c   1.000
_cell.angle_alpha   90.00
_cell.angle_beta   90.00
_cell.angle_gamma   90.00
#
_symmetry.space_group_name_H-M   'P 1'
#
loop_
_entity.id
_entity.type
_entity.pdbx_description
1 polymer ?
#
loop_
_entity_poly.entity_id
_entity_poly.type
_entity_poly.pdbx_seq_one_letter_code
_entity_poly.pdbx_strand_id
1 'polypeptide(L)'
;DNWNARDWFLIDWIAAHVEAAELLRKPLIIQEFGTEVNRTEPSTAALDMEERESVFQQVYHAVEAYLATDSPLQGSLFWMWDIENPSEADTFGIVTEDENIMGMIADHVDFMKLVD
;
A
#
# COMPACT_ATOMS: atom_id res chain seq x y z
N ASP A 1 2.73 -5.36 12.85
CA ASP A 1 1.90 -4.28 12.28
C ASP A 1 2.81 -3.40 11.43
N ASN A 2 2.33 -2.90 10.30
CA ASN A 2 3.14 -2.23 9.28
C ASN A 2 2.96 -0.71 9.23
N TRP A 3 2.12 -0.14 10.10
CA TRP A 3 1.89 1.32 10.14
C TRP A 3 3.16 2.11 10.39
N ASN A 4 3.39 3.13 9.56
CA ASN A 4 4.55 4.03 9.62
C ASN A 4 5.90 3.29 9.57
N ALA A 5 5.90 2.04 9.07
CA ALA A 5 7.11 1.27 8.88
C ALA A 5 7.79 1.65 7.55
N ARG A 6 9.12 1.58 7.54
CA ARG A 6 9.94 2.09 6.42
C ARG A 6 10.79 1.01 5.80
N ASP A 7 11.03 1.18 4.51
CA ASP A 7 12.05 0.49 3.72
C ASP A 7 12.00 -1.04 3.89
N TRP A 8 13.14 -1.61 4.29
CA TRP A 8 13.37 -3.04 4.47
C TRP A 8 12.35 -3.72 5.38
N PHE A 9 11.79 -3.02 6.37
CA PHE A 9 10.81 -3.64 7.27
C PHE A 9 9.56 -4.07 6.51
N LEU A 10 9.05 -3.24 5.59
CA LEU A 10 7.82 -3.55 4.86
C LEU A 10 7.99 -4.79 3.99
N ILE A 11 9.14 -4.88 3.31
CA ILE A 11 9.47 -6.01 2.45
C ILE A 11 9.66 -7.29 3.27
N ASP A 12 10.43 -7.23 4.35
CA ASP A 12 10.65 -8.38 5.23
C ASP A 12 9.34 -8.83 5.91
N TRP A 13 8.48 -7.87 6.28
CA TRP A 13 7.16 -8.15 6.84
C TRP A 13 6.28 -8.90 5.84
N ILE A 14 6.20 -8.43 4.58
CA ILE A 14 5.45 -9.12 3.53
C ILE A 14 6.02 -10.53 3.32
N ALA A 15 7.34 -10.66 3.17
CA ALA A 15 7.99 -11.96 2.93
C ALA A 15 7.71 -12.97 4.04
N ALA A 16 7.79 -12.55 5.31
CA ALA A 16 7.49 -13.41 6.46
C ALA A 16 6.02 -13.89 6.47
N HIS A 17 5.08 -13.04 6.03
CA HIS A 17 3.67 -13.43 5.94
C HIS A 17 3.40 -14.37 4.77
N VAL A 18 4.11 -14.20 3.65
CA VAL A 18 4.07 -15.15 2.53
C VAL A 18 4.57 -16.53 2.98
N GLU A 19 5.72 -16.60 3.66
CA GLU A 19 6.26 -17.87 4.19
C GLU A 19 5.25 -18.56 5.13
N ALA A 20 4.60 -17.79 6.00
CA ALA A 20 3.56 -18.33 6.88
C ALA A 20 2.34 -18.85 6.10
N ALA A 21 1.92 -18.13 5.05
CA ALA A 21 0.79 -18.52 4.20
C ALA A 21 1.09 -19.79 3.39
N GLU A 22 2.32 -19.95 2.89
CA GLU A 22 2.81 -21.15 2.21
C GLU A 22 2.75 -22.36 3.16
N LEU A 23 3.28 -22.22 4.38
CA LEU A 23 3.27 -23.27 5.40
C LEU A 23 1.84 -23.71 5.75
N LEU A 24 0.92 -22.75 5.86
CA LEU A 24 -0.48 -22.99 6.19
C LEU A 24 -1.31 -23.47 5.00
N ARG A 25 -0.78 -23.36 3.77
CA ARG A 25 -1.49 -23.62 2.51
C ARG A 25 -2.80 -22.83 2.43
N LYS A 26 -2.73 -21.55 2.76
CA LYS A 26 -3.87 -20.63 2.71
C LYS A 26 -3.50 -19.40 1.88
N PRO A 27 -4.46 -18.81 1.17
CA PRO A 27 -4.22 -17.54 0.49
C PRO A 27 -3.96 -16.42 1.51
N LEU A 28 -3.18 -15.44 1.08
CA LEU A 28 -2.84 -14.23 1.82
C LEU A 28 -3.31 -13.00 1.04
N ILE A 29 -3.82 -12.00 1.76
CA ILE A 29 -4.06 -10.65 1.26
C ILE A 29 -3.40 -9.70 2.25
N ILE A 30 -2.67 -8.70 1.74
CA ILE A 30 -2.22 -7.58 2.59
C ILE A 30 -3.43 -6.66 2.79
N GLN A 31 -4.18 -6.89 3.87
CA GLN A 31 -5.49 -6.26 4.05
C GLN A 31 -5.44 -4.77 4.38
N GLU A 32 -4.35 -4.30 4.96
CA GLU A 32 -4.17 -2.92 5.38
C GLU A 32 -2.70 -2.54 5.24
N PHE A 33 -2.47 -1.39 4.61
CA PHE A 33 -1.20 -0.69 4.62
C PHE A 33 -1.46 0.80 4.36
N GLY A 34 -0.57 1.65 4.85
CA GLY A 34 -0.64 3.08 4.68
C GLY A 34 0.39 3.78 5.56
N THR A 35 0.55 5.08 5.34
CA THR A 35 1.36 5.95 6.20
C THR A 35 0.64 7.27 6.39
N GLU A 36 0.83 7.90 7.53
CA GLU A 36 0.16 9.15 7.89
C GLU A 36 0.63 10.33 7.01
N VAL A 37 -0.27 11.26 6.73
CA VAL A 37 0.03 12.57 6.15
C VAL A 37 -0.65 13.63 7.01
N ASN A 38 0.15 14.51 7.61
CA ASN A 38 -0.39 15.64 8.33
C ASN A 38 -0.76 16.78 7.38
N ARG A 39 -1.97 16.71 6.82
CA ARG A 39 -2.49 17.73 5.87
C ARG A 39 -2.75 19.09 6.51
N THR A 40 -2.77 19.19 7.84
CA THR A 40 -3.01 20.45 8.57
C THR A 40 -1.76 21.29 8.75
N GLU A 41 -0.56 20.71 8.54
CA GLU A 41 0.73 21.37 8.66
C GLU A 41 1.45 21.37 7.29
N PRO A 42 1.33 22.46 6.49
CA PRO A 42 1.87 22.51 5.14
C PRO A 42 3.38 22.29 5.05
N SER A 43 4.10 22.57 6.14
CA SER A 43 5.57 22.42 6.20
C SER A 43 6.03 20.96 6.21
N THR A 44 5.19 20.02 6.65
CA THR A 44 5.50 18.57 6.68
C THR A 44 4.70 17.78 5.66
N ALA A 45 3.51 18.26 5.27
CA ALA A 45 2.61 17.54 4.37
C ALA A 45 3.26 17.04 3.06
N ALA A 46 4.17 17.83 2.47
CA ALA A 46 4.87 17.41 1.25
C ALA A 46 5.82 16.23 1.48
N LEU A 47 6.57 16.24 2.59
CA LEU A 47 7.48 15.14 2.94
C LEU A 47 6.68 13.89 3.32
N ASP A 48 5.58 14.06 4.05
CA ASP A 48 4.71 12.95 4.42
C ASP A 48 4.09 12.29 3.17
N MET A 49 3.71 13.11 2.16
CA MET A 49 3.21 12.60 0.88
C MET A 49 4.28 11.85 0.08
N GLU A 50 5.52 12.34 0.03
CA GLU A 50 6.64 11.62 -0.59
C GLU A 50 6.89 10.27 0.10
N GLU A 51 6.80 10.24 1.44
CA GLU A 51 6.92 9.00 2.21
C GLU A 51 5.77 8.03 1.87
N ARG A 52 4.55 8.54 1.73
CA ARG A 52 3.38 7.76 1.32
C ARG A 52 3.53 7.17 -0.08
N GLU A 53 3.98 7.96 -1.04
CA GLU A 53 4.26 7.49 -2.40
C GLU A 53 5.30 6.36 -2.39
N SER A 54 6.36 6.51 -1.59
CA SER A 54 7.38 5.48 -1.42
C SER A 54 6.81 4.19 -0.82
N VAL A 55 5.96 4.27 0.21
CA VAL A 55 5.32 3.10 0.83
C VAL A 55 4.42 2.38 -0.18
N PHE A 56 3.59 3.11 -0.91
CA PHE A 56 2.69 2.53 -1.93
C PHE A 56 3.48 1.83 -3.02
N GLN A 57 4.53 2.48 -3.54
CA GLN A 57 5.40 1.89 -4.56
C GLN A 57 6.05 0.59 -4.06
N GLN A 58 6.56 0.57 -2.83
CA GLN A 58 7.22 -0.62 -2.27
C GLN A 58 6.25 -1.78 -2.06
N VAL A 59 5.07 -1.51 -1.50
CA VAL A 59 4.05 -2.54 -1.27
C VAL A 59 3.55 -3.10 -2.59
N TYR A 60 3.20 -2.26 -3.57
CA TYR A 60 2.74 -2.73 -4.87
C TYR A 60 3.81 -3.50 -5.62
N HIS A 61 5.04 -3.01 -5.72
CA HIS A 61 6.11 -3.79 -6.35
C HIS A 61 6.33 -5.16 -5.68
N ALA A 62 6.26 -5.24 -4.35
CA ALA A 62 6.40 -6.52 -3.64
C ALA A 62 5.23 -7.46 -3.95
N VAL A 63 3.99 -6.96 -3.88
CA VAL A 63 2.78 -7.74 -4.16
C VAL A 63 2.79 -8.25 -5.61
N GLU A 64 3.11 -7.39 -6.57
CA GLU A 64 3.18 -7.73 -8.00
C GLU A 64 4.26 -8.77 -8.29
N ALA A 65 5.44 -8.65 -7.64
CA ALA A 65 6.50 -9.63 -7.78
C ALA A 65 6.10 -11.03 -7.31
N TYR A 66 5.34 -11.13 -6.21
CA TYR A 66 4.82 -12.41 -5.72
C TYR A 66 3.71 -12.97 -6.62
N LEU A 67 2.80 -12.12 -7.10
CA LEU A 67 1.72 -12.52 -8.01
C LEU A 67 2.22 -13.03 -9.36
N ALA A 68 3.39 -12.58 -9.81
CA ALA A 68 4.04 -13.11 -11.01
C ALA A 68 4.57 -14.56 -10.86
N THR A 69 4.40 -15.17 -9.68
CA THR A 69 4.85 -16.51 -9.33
C THR A 69 3.69 -17.36 -8.77
N ASP A 70 3.93 -18.64 -8.49
CA ASP A 70 2.97 -19.52 -7.80
C ASP A 70 2.95 -19.24 -6.27
N SER A 71 2.72 -17.98 -5.90
CA SER A 71 2.71 -17.50 -4.51
C SER A 71 1.31 -17.55 -3.90
N PRO A 72 1.16 -17.80 -2.58
CA PRO A 72 -0.13 -17.66 -1.91
C PRO A 72 -0.60 -16.20 -1.72
N LEU A 73 0.22 -15.19 -2.01
CA LEU A 73 -0.21 -13.79 -1.95
C LEU A 73 -1.13 -13.47 -3.13
N GLN A 74 -2.32 -12.95 -2.86
CA GLN A 74 -3.40 -12.77 -3.84
C GLN A 74 -3.81 -11.30 -4.04
N GLY A 75 -3.11 -10.36 -3.40
CA GLY A 75 -3.36 -8.93 -3.59
C GLY A 75 -3.20 -8.11 -2.32
N SER A 76 -3.65 -6.86 -2.41
CA SER A 76 -3.53 -5.88 -1.33
C SER A 76 -4.73 -4.93 -1.29
N LEU A 77 -4.95 -4.34 -0.12
CA LEU A 77 -5.94 -3.31 0.15
C LEU A 77 -5.26 -2.18 0.93
N PHE A 78 -5.20 -0.99 0.35
CA PHE A 78 -4.69 0.18 1.05
C PHE A 78 -5.73 0.68 2.05
N TRP A 79 -5.26 1.28 3.13
CA TRP A 79 -6.10 1.95 4.11
C TRP A 79 -5.79 3.45 4.13
N MET A 80 -6.73 4.33 3.80
CA MET A 80 -8.07 4.03 3.26
C MET A 80 -8.47 5.03 2.19
N TRP A 81 -9.43 4.65 1.35
CA TRP A 81 -10.06 5.61 0.46
C TRP A 81 -10.97 6.53 1.28
N ASP A 82 -10.63 7.80 1.29
CA ASP A 82 -11.39 8.86 1.89
C ASP A 82 -12.09 9.69 0.79
N ILE A 83 -13.38 9.93 0.98
CA ILE A 83 -14.20 10.72 0.05
C ILE A 83 -14.40 12.16 0.54
N GLU A 84 -13.81 12.50 1.69
CA GLU A 84 -13.81 13.84 2.23
C GLU A 84 -12.81 14.76 1.50
N ASN A 85 -12.92 16.06 1.72
CA ASN A 85 -11.95 17.01 1.18
C ASN A 85 -10.58 16.80 1.85
N PRO A 86 -9.46 17.12 1.18
CA PRO A 86 -8.12 16.96 1.76
C PRO A 86 -7.93 17.59 3.16
N SER A 87 -8.65 18.66 3.49
CA SER A 87 -8.55 19.32 4.81
C SER A 87 -9.30 18.62 5.93
N GLU A 88 -10.20 17.69 5.60
CA GLU A 88 -11.06 16.96 6.54
C GLU A 88 -10.68 15.47 6.61
N ALA A 89 -9.99 14.99 5.58
CA ALA A 89 -9.53 13.61 5.47
C ALA A 89 -8.74 13.13 6.68
N ASP A 90 -8.94 11.85 7.01
CA ASP A 90 -8.14 11.15 8.01
C ASP A 90 -6.64 11.22 7.64
N THR A 91 -5.74 11.14 8.64
CA THR A 91 -4.31 11.19 8.35
C THR A 91 -3.86 10.04 7.46
N PHE A 92 -4.58 8.91 7.37
CA PHE A 92 -4.36 7.83 6.40
C PHE A 92 -5.22 7.94 5.14
N GLY A 93 -6.14 8.90 5.09
CA GLY A 93 -7.06 9.09 3.99
C GLY A 93 -6.34 9.42 2.69
N ILE A 94 -6.64 8.62 1.66
CA ILE A 94 -6.34 8.89 0.25
C ILE A 94 -7.57 9.53 -0.36
N VAL A 95 -7.41 10.76 -0.86
CA VAL A 95 -8.49 11.52 -1.50
C VAL A 95 -8.30 11.52 -3.02
N THR A 96 -9.33 11.92 -3.76
CA THR A 96 -9.29 11.87 -5.24
C THR A 96 -8.24 12.82 -5.83
N GLU A 97 -7.90 13.86 -5.10
CA GLU A 97 -6.89 14.87 -5.44
C GLU A 97 -5.44 14.38 -5.25
N ASP A 98 -5.21 13.22 -4.61
CA ASP A 98 -3.88 12.63 -4.50
C ASP A 98 -3.50 11.94 -5.84
N GLU A 99 -3.38 12.71 -6.92
CA GLU A 99 -3.28 12.22 -8.30
C GLU A 99 -2.17 11.17 -8.50
N ASN A 100 -1.01 11.35 -7.86
CA ASN A 100 0.10 10.39 -7.96
C ASN A 100 -0.26 9.04 -7.33
N ILE A 101 -0.81 9.04 -6.11
CA ILE A 101 -1.22 7.83 -5.41
C ILE A 101 -2.37 7.14 -6.15
N MET A 102 -3.35 7.90 -6.62
CA MET A 102 -4.45 7.38 -7.43
C MET A 102 -3.95 6.78 -8.75
N GLY A 103 -2.92 7.37 -9.37
CA GLY A 103 -2.22 6.79 -10.52
C GLY A 103 -1.58 5.45 -10.18
N MET A 104 -0.82 5.36 -9.08
CA MET A 104 -0.22 4.10 -8.62
C MET A 104 -1.28 3.02 -8.32
N ILE A 105 -2.39 3.39 -7.70
CA ILE A 105 -3.52 2.48 -7.46
C ILE A 105 -4.09 1.98 -8.78
N ALA A 106 -4.28 2.86 -9.77
CA ALA A 106 -4.81 2.49 -11.07
C ALA A 106 -3.86 1.54 -11.83
N ASP A 107 -2.56 1.85 -11.83
CA ASP A 107 -1.53 1.00 -12.44
C ASP A 107 -1.49 -0.39 -11.79
N HIS A 108 -1.54 -0.44 -10.46
CA HIS A 108 -1.61 -1.69 -9.71
C HIS A 108 -2.87 -2.50 -10.08
N VAL A 109 -4.04 -1.85 -10.14
CA VAL A 109 -5.29 -2.50 -10.55
C VAL A 109 -5.20 -3.06 -11.97
N ASP A 110 -4.56 -2.35 -12.89
CA ASP A 110 -4.35 -2.84 -14.25
C ASP A 110 -3.39 -4.02 -14.31
N PHE A 111 -2.33 -4.03 -13.50
CA PHE A 111 -1.49 -5.21 -13.32
C PHE A 111 -2.30 -6.40 -12.79
N MET A 112 -3.10 -6.20 -11.73
CA MET A 112 -3.89 -7.26 -11.10
C MET A 112 -4.83 -7.97 -12.10
N LYS A 113 -5.41 -7.23 -13.05
CA LYS A 113 -6.27 -7.80 -14.11
C LYS A 113 -5.53 -8.68 -15.12
N LEU A 114 -4.20 -8.59 -15.20
CA LEU A 114 -3.38 -9.36 -16.15
C LEU A 114 -2.90 -10.69 -15.56
N VAL A 115 -2.93 -10.83 -14.23
CA VAL A 115 -2.44 -12.01 -13.51
C VAL A 115 -3.55 -12.96 -13.02
N ASP A 116 -4.83 -12.56 -13.19
CA ASP A 116 -6.03 -13.41 -13.06
C ASP A 116 -6.24 -14.33 -14.28
#